data_AF-A0A3D0VTT3-F1
#
_entry.id   AF-A0A3D0VTT3-F1
#
_cell.length_a   1.000
_cell.length_b   1.000
_cell.length_c   1.000
_cell.angle_alpha   90.00
_cell.angle_beta   90.00
_cell.angle_gamma   90.00
#
_symmetry.space_group_name_H-M   'P 1'
#
loop_
_entity.id
_entity.type
_entity.pdbx_description
1 polymer ?
#
loop_
_entity_poly.entity_id
_entity_poly.type
_entity_poly.pdbx_seq_one_letter_code
_entity_poly.pdbx_strand_id
1 'polypeptide(L)' 'LNDDVKCSHGATIGSINEEQLFYLMSRGVTRNEAKLMLINGFLNDLLDKNNREEVLACFKR' A
#
# COMPACT_ATOMS: atom_id res chain seq x y z
N LEU A 1 -22.98 -28.05 17.08
CA LEU A 1 -22.05 -27.22 17.87
C LEU A 1 -21.30 -26.35 16.88
N ASN A 2 -21.54 -25.04 16.90
CA ASN A 2 -20.66 -24.10 16.19
C ASN A 2 -19.52 -23.83 17.16
N ASP A 3 -18.44 -24.60 17.03
CA ASP A 3 -17.24 -24.44 17.83
C ASP A 3 -16.56 -23.10 17.52
N ASP A 4 -16.21 -22.39 18.60
CA ASP A 4 -15.48 -21.12 18.69
C ASP A 4 -14.78 -20.61 17.41
N VAL A 5 -15.48 -19.85 16.58
CA VAL A 5 -14.87 -19.07 15.49
C VAL A 5 -14.75 -17.60 15.89
N LYS A 6 -13.52 -17.08 15.90
CA LYS A 6 -13.24 -15.64 15.97
C LYS A 6 -12.99 -15.12 14.56
N CYS A 7 -14.00 -14.47 13.99
CA CYS A 7 -13.87 -13.78 12.71
C CYS A 7 -13.74 -12.27 12.94
N SER A 8 -12.74 -11.65 12.32
CA SER A 8 -12.61 -10.19 12.21
C SER A 8 -12.54 -9.79 10.74
N HIS A 9 -13.17 -8.66 10.40
CA HIS A 9 -13.08 -8.03 9.08
C HIS A 9 -12.76 -6.56 9.28
N GLY A 10 -11.81 -6.04 8.51
CA GLY A 10 -11.43 -4.64 8.52
C GLY A 10 -11.23 -4.17 7.10
N ALA A 11 -11.84 -3.03 6.77
CA ALA A 11 -11.61 -2.34 5.51
C ALA A 11 -11.22 -0.90 5.86
N THR A 12 -10.24 -0.35 5.14
CA THR A 12 -9.80 1.03 5.30
C THR A 12 -9.74 1.69 3.93
N ILE A 13 -10.34 2.88 3.84
CA ILE A 13 -10.28 3.75 2.68
C ILE A 13 -9.58 5.02 3.11
N GLY A 14 -8.66 5.51 2.28
CA GLY A 14 -7.93 6.73 2.57
C GLY A 14 -7.31 7.33 1.32
N SER A 15 -7.11 8.65 1.36
CA SER A 15 -6.34 9.40 0.38
C SER A 15 -4.86 9.37 0.71
N ILE A 16 -4.01 9.81 -0.22
CA ILE A 16 -2.59 10.07 0.09
C ILE A 16 -2.51 11.11 1.21
N ASN A 17 -1.68 10.84 2.22
CA ASN A 17 -1.46 11.76 3.32
C ASN A 17 -0.62 12.97 2.85
N GLU A 18 -1.25 14.15 2.79
CA GLU A 18 -0.61 15.39 2.34
C GLU A 18 0.51 15.86 3.27
N GLU A 19 0.49 15.51 4.57
CA GLU A 19 1.56 15.84 5.51
C GLU A 19 2.82 15.02 5.23
N GLN A 20 2.65 13.72 4.92
CA GLN A 20 3.77 12.87 4.49
C GLN A 20 4.32 13.33 3.14
N LEU A 21 3.45 13.75 2.23
CA LEU A 21 3.85 14.31 0.94
C LEU A 21 4.67 15.60 1.12
N PHE A 22 4.19 16.52 1.97
CA PHE A 22 4.90 17.74 2.33
C PHE A 22 6.25 17.45 2.97
N TYR A 23 6.31 16.47 3.89
CA TYR A 23 7.56 16.06 4.54
C TYR A 23 8.60 15.58 3.52
N LEU A 24 8.21 14.70 2.61
CA LEU A 24 9.12 14.21 1.55
C LEU A 24 9.56 15.34 0.62
N MET A 25 8.64 16.21 0.23
CA MET A 25 8.94 17.38 -0.60
C MET A 25 9.90 18.36 0.09
N SER A 26 9.79 18.55 1.41
CA SER A 26 10.71 19.38 2.19
C SER A 26 12.15 18.86 2.18
N ARG A 27 12.35 17.57 1.88
CA ARG A 27 13.65 16.92 1.72
C ARG A 27 14.18 16.94 0.29
N GLY A 28 13.53 17.68 -0.61
CA GLY A 28 13.96 17.82 -2.01
C GLY A 28 13.40 16.76 -2.97
N VAL A 29 12.48 15.90 -2.51
CA VAL A 29 11.83 14.91 -3.36
C VAL A 29 10.73 15.59 -4.19
N THR A 30 10.65 15.31 -5.48
CA THR A 30 9.56 15.86 -6.29
C THR A 30 8.22 15.29 -5.85
N ARG A 31 7.12 16.03 -6.06
CA ARG A 31 5.77 15.56 -5.70
C ARG A 31 5.44 14.19 -6.31
N ASN A 32 5.88 13.94 -7.54
CA ASN A 32 5.64 12.67 -8.22
C ASN A 32 6.43 11.52 -7.59
N GLU A 33 7.72 11.73 -7.30
CA GLU A 33 8.54 10.73 -6.63
C GLU A 33 8.03 10.43 -5.21
N ALA A 34 7.62 11.48 -4.46
CA ALA A 34 7.07 11.32 -3.13
C ALA A 34 5.78 10.49 -3.13
N LYS A 35 4.87 10.74 -4.08
CA LYS A 35 3.67 9.90 -4.27
C LYS A 35 4.04 8.46 -4.59
N LEU A 36 4.99 8.25 -5.50
CA LEU A 36 5.41 6.91 -5.89
C LEU A 36 6.04 6.15 -4.72
N MET A 37 6.84 6.81 -3.89
CA MET A 37 7.39 6.21 -2.66
C MET A 37 6.30 5.79 -1.69
N LEU A 38 5.29 6.64 -1.45
CA LEU A 38 4.17 6.31 -0.56
C LEU A 38 3.34 5.13 -1.09
N ILE A 39 3.06 5.10 -2.39
CA ILE A 39 2.34 4.00 -3.03
C ILE A 39 3.15 2.70 -2.94
N ASN A 40 4.44 2.75 -3.28
CA ASN A 40 5.30 1.57 -3.23
C ASN A 40 5.47 1.06 -1.79
N GLY A 41 5.60 1.95 -0.80
CA GLY A 41 5.64 1.58 0.61
C GLY A 41 4.38 0.86 1.06
N PHE A 42 3.20 1.35 0.65
CA PHE A 42 1.93 0.70 0.94
C PHE A 42 1.79 -0.67 0.26
N LEU A 43 2.20 -0.76 -1.01
CA LEU A 43 2.13 -2.01 -1.77
C LEU A 43 3.19 -3.03 -1.36
N ASN A 44 4.27 -2.62 -0.67
CA ASN A 44 5.37 -3.51 -0.32
C ASN A 44 4.92 -4.66 0.58
N ASP A 45 3.99 -4.40 1.50
CA ASP A 45 3.41 -5.44 2.37
C ASP A 45 2.49 -6.40 1.59
N LEU A 46 1.86 -5.93 0.49
CA LEU A 46 1.03 -6.75 -0.38
C LEU A 46 1.85 -7.58 -1.38
N LEU A 47 3.01 -7.05 -1.79
CA LEU A 47 3.93 -7.68 -2.71
C LEU A 47 4.93 -8.57 -1.96
N ASP A 48 4.42 -9.57 -1.24
CA ASP A 48 5.28 -10.60 -0.65
C ASP A 48 6.11 -11.28 -1.76
N LYS A 49 7.36 -11.64 -1.46
CA LYS A 49 8.32 -12.18 -2.43
C LYS A 49 7.79 -13.42 -3.16
N ASN A 50 6.88 -14.16 -2.53
CA ASN A 50 6.34 -15.41 -3.03
C ASN A 50 5.21 -15.22 -4.07
N ASN A 51 4.51 -14.08 -4.09
CA ASN A 51 3.34 -13.86 -4.96
C ASN A 51 3.49 -12.63 -5.88
N ARG A 52 4.67 -12.01 -5.93
CA ARG A 52 4.93 -10.80 -6.72
C ARG A 52 4.56 -10.95 -8.20
N GLU A 53 4.92 -12.08 -8.82
CA GLU A 53 4.64 -12.33 -10.24
C GLU A 53 3.14 -12.43 -10.52
N GLU A 54 2.38 -13.09 -9.64
CA GLU A 54 0.93 -13.24 -9.77
C GLU A 54 0.21 -11.90 -9.59
N VAL A 55 0.61 -11.12 -8.58
CA VAL A 55 0.04 -9.78 -8.36
C VAL A 55 0.36 -8.87 -9.54
N LEU A 56 1.60 -8.86 -10.04
CA LEU A 56 1.98 -8.07 -11.21
C LEU A 56 1.24 -8.53 -12.48
N ALA A 57 0.95 -9.82 -12.63
CA ALA A 57 0.17 -10.33 -13.77
C ALA A 57 -1.25 -9.74 -13.79
N CYS A 58 -1.90 -9.56 -12.63
CA CYS A 58 -3.22 -8.91 -12.55
C CYS A 58 -3.21 -7.44 -13.01
N PHE A 59 -2.05 -6.76 -12.97
CA PHE A 59 -1.91 -5.37 -13.43
C PHE A 59 -1.39 -5.25 -14.86
N LYS A 60 -0.87 -6.33 -15.46
CA LYS A 60 -0.47 -6.37 -16.87
C LYS A 60 -1.71 -6.65 -17.71
N ARG A 61 -2.30 -5.58 -18.26
CA ARG A 61 -3.39 -5.66 -19.23
C ARG A 61 -2.93 -6.24 -20.56
#